data_AF-I3SKU5-F1
#
_entry.id   AF-I3SKU5-F1
#
_cell.length_a   1.000
_cell.length_b   1.000
_cell.length_c   1.000
_cell.angle_alpha   90.00
_cell.angle_beta   90.00
_cell.angle_gamma   90.00
#
_symmetry.space_group_name_H-M   'P 1'
#
loop_
_entity.id
_entity.type
_entity.pdbx_description
1 polymer ?
#
loop_
_entity_poly.entity_id
_entity_poly.type
_entity_poly.pdbx_seq_one_letter_code
_entity_poly.pdbx_strand_id
1 'polypeptide(L)'
;MAAENVAADLPVKRQREEEEEDQQNGLSQNDSSTPQGLSAVIPGWFSEISPMWPGEAHSLKVEKILFQGRSDYQNVMVFQSSTYGKVLVLDGVIQLTERDECAYQEMITHLPLCSIPNPKKVLVIGGGDGGVLREVSRHSSVEKIDICEIDKMVVDVSKEFFPDIAVGFEDPRVSLHIGDGVAFFEGSSRRIL
;
A
#
# COMPACT_ATOMS: atom_id res chain seq x y z
N MET A 1 -33.77 -32.23 -19.63
CA MET A 1 -33.03 -31.68 -20.80
C MET A 1 -32.31 -30.45 -20.28
N ALA A 2 -31.03 -30.60 -19.90
CA ALA A 2 -29.85 -30.19 -20.69
C ALA A 2 -29.85 -28.66 -20.90
N ALA A 3 -29.23 -27.90 -19.98
CA ALA A 3 -27.80 -27.56 -19.92
C ALA A 3 -27.40 -26.53 -20.99
N GLU A 4 -26.99 -25.34 -20.56
CA GLU A 4 -25.81 -24.66 -21.10
C GLU A 4 -25.29 -23.61 -20.10
N ASN A 5 -24.12 -23.93 -19.54
CA ASN A 5 -23.20 -23.02 -18.88
C ASN A 5 -22.60 -22.10 -19.92
N VAL A 6 -22.57 -20.80 -19.65
CA VAL A 6 -21.58 -19.91 -20.26
C VAL A 6 -20.84 -19.21 -19.13
N ALA A 7 -19.77 -19.87 -18.68
CA ALA A 7 -18.71 -19.21 -17.94
C ALA A 7 -18.05 -18.23 -18.91
N ALA A 8 -18.24 -16.93 -18.68
CA ALA A 8 -17.46 -15.91 -19.35
C ALA A 8 -16.09 -15.85 -18.66
N ASP A 9 -15.12 -16.52 -19.27
CA ASP A 9 -13.71 -16.45 -18.93
C ASP A 9 -13.21 -15.04 -19.28
N LEU A 10 -13.02 -14.19 -18.27
CA LEU A 10 -12.48 -12.84 -18.45
C LEU A 10 -10.98 -12.87 -18.12
N PRO A 11 -10.08 -12.43 -19.02
CA PRO A 11 -8.65 -12.52 -18.78
C PRO A 11 -8.23 -11.50 -17.70
N VAL A 12 -7.85 -12.04 -16.54
CA VAL A 12 -7.12 -11.31 -15.49
C VAL A 12 -5.67 -11.17 -15.92
N LYS A 13 -5.32 -9.97 -16.40
CA LYS A 13 -4.03 -9.26 -16.27
C LYS A 13 -3.97 -8.21 -17.38
N ARG A 14 -4.13 -6.93 -17.02
CA ARG A 14 -3.59 -5.86 -17.86
C ARG A 14 -2.14 -5.66 -17.47
N GLN A 15 -1.24 -6.10 -18.33
CA GLN A 15 0.18 -5.74 -18.27
C GLN A 15 0.30 -4.24 -18.53
N ARG A 16 1.11 -3.57 -17.70
CA ARG A 16 1.52 -2.18 -17.90
C ARG A 16 2.40 -2.16 -19.16
N GLU A 17 2.10 -1.25 -20.09
CA GLU A 17 2.81 -1.10 -21.36
C GLU A 17 4.30 -0.86 -21.10
N GLU A 18 5.15 -1.78 -21.56
CA GLU A 18 6.60 -1.61 -21.67
C GLU A 18 6.87 -1.03 -23.06
N GLU A 19 7.42 0.17 -23.11
CA GLU A 19 7.95 0.76 -24.35
C GLU A 19 9.41 0.32 -24.52
N GLU A 20 9.70 -0.41 -25.60
CA GLU A 20 11.05 -0.55 -26.14
C GLU A 20 11.12 0.17 -27.50
N GLU A 21 12.10 1.06 -27.67
CA GLU A 21 13.06 0.99 -28.78
C GLU A 21 14.20 2.01 -28.58
N ASP A 22 15.37 1.49 -28.22
CA ASP A 22 16.65 2.19 -28.24
C ASP A 22 17.39 1.79 -29.53
N GLN A 23 17.73 2.77 -30.39
CA GLN A 23 18.64 2.56 -31.53
C GLN A 23 20.08 2.85 -31.12
N GLN A 24 20.91 1.81 -31.25
CA GLN A 24 22.34 1.77 -30.99
C GLN A 24 23.18 2.77 -31.80
N ASN A 25 24.23 3.29 -31.17
CA ASN A 25 25.57 3.36 -31.78
C ASN A 25 26.70 3.51 -30.74
N GLY A 26 27.56 2.49 -30.64
CA GLY A 26 29.03 2.67 -30.70
C GLY A 26 29.88 2.79 -29.43
N LEU A 27 30.41 1.64 -28.97
CA LEU A 27 31.79 1.38 -28.49
C LEU A 27 32.26 1.93 -27.12
N SER A 28 32.39 1.04 -26.12
CA SER A 28 33.67 0.39 -25.72
C SER A 28 33.54 -0.35 -24.37
N GLN A 29 34.19 -1.51 -24.29
CA GLN A 29 34.08 -2.49 -23.21
C GLN A 29 34.67 -1.96 -21.88
N ASN A 30 33.95 -2.20 -20.78
CA ASN A 30 34.58 -2.63 -19.53
C ASN A 30 33.60 -3.46 -18.69
N ASP A 31 34.12 -4.60 -18.24
CA ASP A 31 33.46 -5.69 -17.54
C ASP A 31 33.15 -5.30 -16.08
N SER A 32 31.86 -5.21 -15.72
CA SER A 32 31.35 -5.45 -14.36
C SER A 32 29.82 -5.51 -14.39
N SER A 33 29.28 -6.72 -14.21
CA SER A 33 27.84 -6.96 -14.06
C SER A 33 27.34 -6.29 -12.77
N THR A 34 26.83 -5.07 -12.89
CA THR A 34 26.14 -4.38 -11.80
C THR A 34 24.65 -4.72 -11.93
N PRO A 35 24.00 -5.35 -10.94
CA PRO A 35 22.56 -5.61 -11.00
C PRO A 35 21.81 -4.28 -10.99
N GLN A 36 20.84 -4.12 -11.90
CA GLN A 36 19.92 -2.99 -11.90
C GLN A 36 19.18 -2.94 -10.55
N GLY A 37 19.36 -1.85 -9.80
CA GLY A 37 18.58 -1.55 -8.58
C GLY A 37 19.34 -1.42 -7.25
N LEU A 38 20.67 -1.30 -7.22
CA LEU A 38 21.41 -1.04 -5.96
C LEU A 38 21.76 0.45 -5.82
N SER A 39 20.98 1.14 -4.99
CA SER A 39 21.31 2.46 -4.42
C SER A 39 22.67 2.43 -3.72
N ALA A 40 23.50 3.47 -3.88
CA ALA A 40 24.85 3.54 -3.30
C ALA A 40 24.81 3.43 -1.77
N VAL A 41 25.30 2.29 -1.24
CA VAL A 41 25.09 1.82 0.13
C VAL A 41 26.03 2.51 1.12
N ILE A 42 25.55 3.53 1.84
CA ILE A 42 26.11 3.82 3.17
C ILE A 42 25.58 2.71 4.09
N PRO A 43 26.45 1.89 4.73
CA PRO A 43 26.00 0.77 5.53
C PRO A 43 24.95 1.15 6.58
N GLY A 44 23.83 0.44 6.54
CA GLY A 44 22.69 0.58 7.45
C GLY A 44 21.84 1.84 7.22
N TRP A 45 21.79 2.39 6.01
CA TRP A 45 20.78 3.36 5.59
C TRP A 45 19.88 2.73 4.53
N PHE A 46 18.57 2.98 4.64
CA PHE A 46 17.62 2.76 3.59
C PHE A 46 17.39 4.09 2.87
N SER A 47 17.46 4.10 1.54
CA SER A 47 17.24 5.28 0.72
C SER A 47 16.10 5.01 -0.25
N GLU A 48 15.01 5.75 -0.09
CA GLU A 48 13.87 5.74 -0.99
C GLU A 48 14.23 6.47 -2.28
N ILE A 49 14.30 5.73 -3.39
CA ILE A 49 14.61 6.24 -4.73
C ILE A 49 13.55 5.69 -5.67
N SER A 50 12.93 6.58 -6.46
CA SER A 50 11.90 6.20 -7.43
C SER A 50 12.04 7.01 -8.71
N PRO A 51 11.69 6.43 -9.88
CA PRO A 51 11.58 7.19 -11.11
C PRO A 51 10.52 8.30 -11.05
N MET A 52 9.60 8.27 -10.08
CA MET A 52 8.60 9.32 -9.88
C MET A 52 9.18 10.62 -9.31
N TRP A 53 10.38 10.59 -8.69
CA TRP A 53 11.09 11.77 -8.17
C TRP A 53 12.58 11.71 -8.54
N PRO A 54 12.93 11.96 -9.81
CA PRO A 54 14.30 11.83 -10.28
C PRO A 54 15.22 12.89 -9.65
N GLY A 55 16.38 12.46 -9.15
CA GLY A 55 17.42 13.35 -8.62
C GLY A 55 17.32 13.66 -7.12
N GLU A 56 16.32 13.11 -6.43
CA GLU A 56 16.13 13.25 -4.99
C GLU A 56 15.92 11.89 -4.31
N ALA A 57 16.23 11.82 -3.00
CA ALA A 57 16.03 10.62 -2.20
C ALA A 57 15.88 11.00 -0.73
N HIS A 58 14.97 10.32 -0.03
CA HIS A 58 14.87 10.38 1.42
C HIS A 58 15.53 9.14 2.04
N SER A 59 16.40 9.35 3.04
CA SER A 59 17.15 8.26 3.66
C SER A 59 16.87 8.17 5.16
N LEU A 60 16.59 6.95 5.63
CA LEU A 60 16.38 6.63 7.03
C LEU A 60 17.46 5.64 7.52
N LYS A 61 18.05 5.92 8.68
CA LYS A 61 18.99 5.00 9.32
C LYS A 61 18.23 3.76 9.80
N VAL A 62 18.68 2.59 9.37
CA VAL A 62 18.08 1.30 9.72
C VAL A 62 18.80 0.73 10.95
N GLU A 63 18.04 0.38 11.98
CA GLU A 63 18.54 -0.36 13.13
C GLU A 63 18.43 -1.87 12.89
N LYS A 64 17.27 -2.32 12.40
CA LYS A 64 17.00 -3.74 12.21
C LYS A 64 15.91 -3.95 11.15
N ILE A 65 16.13 -4.87 10.22
CA ILE A 65 15.08 -5.38 9.35
C ILE A 65 14.22 -6.35 10.15
N LEU A 66 12.91 -6.09 10.21
CA LEU A 66 11.93 -6.89 10.95
C LEU A 66 11.28 -7.94 10.05
N PHE A 67 10.98 -7.57 8.81
CA PHE A 67 10.39 -8.44 7.81
C PHE A 67 10.85 -8.01 6.41
N GLN A 68 11.03 -8.97 5.51
CA GLN A 68 11.19 -8.73 4.09
C GLN A 68 10.63 -9.92 3.31
N GLY A 69 9.76 -9.65 2.35
CA GLY A 69 9.08 -10.65 1.54
C GLY A 69 8.59 -10.09 0.23
N ARG A 70 8.10 -10.97 -0.64
CA ARG A 70 7.45 -10.60 -1.89
C ARG A 70 6.11 -11.32 -1.96
N SER A 71 5.02 -10.56 -2.09
CA SER A 71 3.69 -11.08 -2.34
C SER A 71 3.47 -11.30 -3.85
N ASP A 72 2.27 -11.72 -4.23
CA ASP A 72 1.88 -11.76 -5.64
C ASP A 72 1.77 -10.36 -6.28
N TYR A 73 1.78 -9.31 -5.47
CA TYR A 73 1.56 -7.92 -5.89
C TYR A 73 2.84 -7.08 -5.84
N GLN A 74 3.63 -7.19 -4.78
CA GLN A 74 4.72 -6.25 -4.49
C GLN A 74 5.79 -6.82 -3.55
N ASN A 75 6.92 -6.15 -3.46
CA ASN A 75 7.91 -6.39 -2.41
C ASN A 75 7.48 -5.65 -1.13
N VAL A 76 7.46 -6.36 -0.01
CA VAL A 76 7.04 -5.84 1.30
C VAL A 76 8.23 -5.89 2.24
N MET A 77 8.53 -4.77 2.89
CA MET A 77 9.60 -4.70 3.89
C MET A 77 9.13 -3.91 5.11
N VAL A 78 9.49 -4.40 6.29
CA VAL A 78 9.35 -3.68 7.55
C VAL A 78 10.71 -3.58 8.22
N PHE A 79 11.09 -2.40 8.66
CA PHE A 79 12.29 -2.21 9.44
C PHE A 79 12.09 -1.24 10.61
N GLN A 80 12.87 -1.43 11.66
CA GLN A 80 13.04 -0.46 12.74
C GLN A 80 14.04 0.60 12.28
N SER A 81 13.59 1.85 12.20
CA SER A 81 14.46 3.00 11.97
C SER A 81 15.00 3.56 13.28
N SER A 82 16.10 4.31 13.22
CA SER A 82 16.70 4.91 14.43
C SER A 82 15.90 6.05 15.04
N THR A 83 15.08 6.75 14.25
CA THR A 83 14.44 8.01 14.69
C THR A 83 13.00 8.19 14.26
N TYR A 84 12.43 7.27 13.47
CA TYR A 84 11.06 7.33 12.96
C TYR A 84 10.19 6.14 13.42
N GLY A 85 10.71 5.28 14.31
CA GLY A 85 10.03 4.06 14.73
C GLY A 85 10.08 2.98 13.63
N LYS A 86 9.08 2.11 13.61
CA LYS A 86 8.92 1.12 12.53
C LYS A 86 8.46 1.80 11.25
N VAL A 87 8.91 1.26 10.12
CA VAL A 87 8.67 1.77 8.77
C VAL A 87 8.16 0.64 7.89
N LEU A 88 7.06 0.87 7.18
CA LEU A 88 6.55 -0.03 6.15
C LEU A 88 6.99 0.50 4.78
N VAL A 89 7.54 -0.38 3.97
CA VAL A 89 7.99 -0.08 2.61
C VAL A 89 7.38 -1.08 1.64
N LEU A 90 6.81 -0.57 0.56
CA LEU A 90 6.26 -1.35 -0.55
C LEU A 90 6.97 -0.96 -1.84
N ASP A 91 7.53 -1.94 -2.56
CA ASP A 91 8.31 -1.73 -3.80
C ASP A 91 9.36 -0.61 -3.72
N GLY A 92 10.01 -0.49 -2.54
CA GLY A 92 11.06 0.51 -2.30
C GLY A 92 10.54 1.91 -1.93
N VAL A 93 9.22 2.09 -1.82
CA VAL A 93 8.56 3.34 -1.43
C VAL A 93 8.04 3.23 0.00
N ILE A 94 8.40 4.20 0.85
CA ILE A 94 7.93 4.33 2.22
C ILE A 94 6.42 4.61 2.18
N GLN A 95 5.64 3.74 2.80
CA GLN A 95 4.20 3.92 2.92
C GLN A 95 3.83 4.65 4.20
N LEU A 96 4.50 4.34 5.30
CA LEU A 96 4.32 5.01 6.58
C LEU A 96 5.54 4.87 7.47
N THR A 97 5.63 5.77 8.45
CA THR A 97 6.45 5.61 9.64
C THR A 97 5.59 5.82 10.88
N GLU A 98 5.88 5.13 11.98
CA GLU A 98 5.16 5.32 13.25
C GLU A 98 5.21 6.78 13.75
N ARG A 99 6.26 7.53 13.40
CA ARG A 99 6.48 8.89 13.89
C ARG A 99 5.59 9.94 13.23
N ASP A 100 5.23 9.76 11.96
CA ASP A 100 4.52 10.78 11.17
C ASP A 100 3.26 10.28 10.45
N GLU A 101 2.88 9.00 10.61
CA GLU A 101 1.65 8.44 10.04
C GLU A 101 0.39 9.26 10.36
N CYS A 102 0.34 9.89 11.55
CA CYS A 102 -0.79 10.67 12.01
C CYS A 102 -1.12 11.81 11.04
N ALA A 103 -0.10 12.48 10.49
CA ALA A 103 -0.31 13.60 9.58
C ALA A 103 -1.06 13.16 8.31
N TYR A 104 -0.70 12.02 7.73
CA TYR A 104 -1.38 11.49 6.56
C TYR A 104 -2.77 10.93 6.92
N GLN A 105 -2.83 10.04 7.91
CA GLN A 105 -4.04 9.29 8.26
C GLN A 105 -5.15 10.19 8.81
N GLU A 106 -4.81 11.15 9.66
CA GLU A 106 -5.78 12.12 10.18
C GLU A 106 -6.31 12.98 9.04
N MET A 107 -5.44 13.47 8.14
CA MET A 107 -5.85 14.38 7.08
C MET A 107 -6.71 13.69 6.02
N ILE A 108 -6.30 12.51 5.53
CA ILE A 108 -7.08 11.79 4.51
C ILE A 108 -8.45 11.34 5.04
N THR A 109 -8.56 11.15 6.36
CA THR A 109 -9.80 10.74 7.02
C THR A 109 -10.69 11.92 7.40
N HIS A 110 -10.17 12.88 8.15
CA HIS A 110 -10.98 13.92 8.78
C HIS A 110 -11.36 15.03 7.81
N LEU A 111 -10.55 15.32 6.78
CA LEU A 111 -10.95 16.29 5.76
C LEU A 111 -12.31 15.95 5.12
N PRO A 112 -12.55 14.73 4.56
CA PRO A 112 -13.84 14.40 4.01
C PRO A 112 -14.92 14.19 5.08
N LEU A 113 -14.63 13.47 6.18
CA LEU A 113 -15.66 13.09 7.15
C LEU A 113 -16.15 14.26 8.01
N CYS A 114 -15.34 15.29 8.24
CA CYS A 114 -15.76 16.52 8.92
C CYS A 114 -16.48 17.51 7.98
N SER A 115 -16.47 17.25 6.66
CA SER A 115 -17.08 18.12 5.65
C SER A 115 -18.53 17.73 5.31
N ILE A 116 -19.04 16.63 5.87
CA ILE A 116 -20.42 16.15 5.66
C ILE A 116 -21.11 15.85 7.00
N PRO A 117 -22.42 16.08 7.12
CA PRO A 117 -23.13 15.79 8.36
C PRO A 117 -23.35 14.27 8.52
N ASN A 118 -22.97 13.74 9.67
CA ASN A 118 -23.28 12.37 10.12
C ASN A 118 -22.94 11.27 9.08
N PRO A 119 -21.67 11.14 8.63
CA PRO A 119 -21.28 10.05 7.74
C PRO A 119 -21.66 8.69 8.32
N LYS A 120 -22.36 7.84 7.54
CA LYS A 120 -22.86 6.54 8.01
C LYS A 120 -22.10 5.35 7.45
N LYS A 121 -21.74 5.41 6.17
CA LYS A 121 -21.07 4.32 5.46
C LYS A 121 -19.82 4.87 4.81
N VAL A 122 -18.69 4.27 5.11
CA VAL A 122 -17.38 4.68 4.59
C VAL A 122 -16.78 3.50 3.84
N LEU A 123 -16.22 3.78 2.66
CA LEU A 123 -15.41 2.84 1.90
C LEU A 123 -13.97 3.34 1.91
N VAL A 124 -13.04 2.49 2.33
CA VAL A 124 -11.60 2.72 2.24
C VAL A 124 -11.04 1.77 1.19
N ILE A 125 -10.33 2.30 0.20
CA ILE A 125 -9.62 1.50 -0.81
C ILE A 125 -8.12 1.63 -0.52
N GLY A 126 -7.44 0.50 -0.33
CA GLY A 126 -6.13 0.46 0.32
C GLY A 126 -6.25 0.65 1.84
N GLY A 127 -5.14 0.98 2.50
CA GLY A 127 -5.07 1.17 3.95
C GLY A 127 -4.75 -0.11 4.72
N GLY A 128 -3.96 -1.01 4.12
CA GLY A 128 -3.53 -2.28 4.70
C GLY A 128 -2.83 -2.18 6.07
N ASP A 129 -2.39 -0.99 6.50
CA ASP A 129 -1.86 -0.73 7.84
C ASP A 129 -2.93 -0.61 8.94
N GLY A 130 -4.14 -0.20 8.58
CA GLY A 130 -5.29 -0.05 9.48
C GLY A 130 -5.41 1.30 10.18
N GLY A 131 -4.46 2.23 10.02
CA GLY A 131 -4.50 3.51 10.71
C GLY A 131 -5.59 4.44 10.19
N VAL A 132 -5.89 4.43 8.89
CA VAL A 132 -7.08 5.12 8.35
C VAL A 132 -8.37 4.58 9.00
N LEU A 133 -8.48 3.27 9.23
CA LEU A 133 -9.64 2.68 9.89
C LEU A 133 -9.76 3.13 11.35
N ARG A 134 -8.63 3.23 12.05
CA ARG A 134 -8.56 3.77 13.42
C ARG A 134 -9.11 5.19 13.46
N GLU A 135 -8.74 6.04 12.51
CA GLU A 135 -9.22 7.42 12.44
C GLU A 135 -10.70 7.52 12.04
N VAL A 136 -11.16 6.71 11.08
CA VAL A 136 -12.59 6.65 10.69
C VAL A 136 -13.44 6.25 11.90
N SER A 137 -12.94 5.31 12.71
CA SER A 137 -13.63 4.78 13.88
C SER A 137 -13.88 5.83 14.97
N ARG A 138 -13.19 6.97 14.96
CA ARG A 138 -13.47 8.09 15.88
C ARG A 138 -14.81 8.78 15.60
N HIS A 139 -15.37 8.62 14.40
CA HIS A 139 -16.67 9.20 14.05
C HIS A 139 -17.80 8.29 14.53
N SER A 140 -18.47 8.70 15.62
CA SER A 140 -19.56 7.94 16.24
C SER A 140 -20.81 7.79 15.36
N SER A 141 -20.96 8.66 14.35
CA SER A 141 -22.03 8.57 13.37
C SER A 141 -21.84 7.42 12.39
N VAL A 142 -20.60 6.96 12.16
CA VAL A 142 -20.26 5.88 11.23
C VAL A 142 -20.80 4.56 11.76
N GLU A 143 -21.56 3.86 10.91
CA GLU A 143 -22.23 2.59 11.20
C GLU A 143 -21.55 1.42 10.47
N LYS A 144 -20.90 1.68 9.33
CA LYS A 144 -20.20 0.65 8.55
C LYS A 144 -18.95 1.20 7.87
N ILE A 145 -17.86 0.43 7.95
CA ILE A 145 -16.59 0.71 7.28
C ILE A 145 -16.27 -0.50 6.42
N ASP A 146 -16.42 -0.38 5.10
CA ASP A 146 -15.92 -1.38 4.16
C ASP A 146 -14.47 -1.00 3.81
N ILE A 147 -13.51 -1.93 3.92
CA ILE A 147 -12.13 -1.73 3.45
C ILE A 147 -11.78 -2.79 2.41
N CYS A 148 -11.19 -2.36 1.30
CA CYS A 148 -10.68 -3.24 0.25
C CYS A 148 -9.16 -3.10 0.15
N GLU A 149 -8.44 -4.14 0.53
CA GLU A 149 -7.00 -4.24 0.37
C GLU A 149 -6.69 -5.41 -0.56
N ILE A 150 -5.90 -5.16 -1.60
CA ILE A 150 -5.61 -6.18 -2.62
C ILE A 150 -4.60 -7.20 -2.09
N ASP A 151 -3.67 -6.75 -1.24
CA ASP A 151 -2.55 -7.56 -0.79
C ASP A 151 -2.70 -8.00 0.66
N LYS A 152 -3.09 -9.26 0.86
CA LYS A 152 -3.21 -9.87 2.19
C LYS A 152 -1.91 -9.80 2.99
N MET A 153 -0.74 -9.88 2.34
CA MET A 153 0.54 -9.84 3.04
C MET A 153 0.71 -8.50 3.76
N VAL A 154 0.27 -7.40 3.16
CA VAL A 154 0.35 -6.07 3.78
C VAL A 154 -0.49 -6.02 5.05
N VAL A 155 -1.71 -6.57 5.04
CA VAL A 155 -2.57 -6.64 6.23
C VAL A 155 -1.93 -7.49 7.32
N ASP A 156 -1.45 -8.68 6.98
CA ASP A 156 -0.88 -9.62 7.96
C ASP A 156 0.38 -9.04 8.62
N VAL A 157 1.30 -8.52 7.81
CA VAL A 157 2.53 -7.85 8.27
C VAL A 157 2.18 -6.62 9.12
N SER A 158 1.15 -5.87 8.74
CA SER A 158 0.74 -4.69 9.51
C SER A 158 0.19 -5.06 10.88
N LYS A 159 -0.64 -6.11 10.96
CA LYS A 159 -1.14 -6.65 12.24
C LYS A 159 -0.02 -7.16 13.13
N GLU A 160 1.00 -7.78 12.55
CA GLU A 160 2.13 -8.33 13.32
C GLU A 160 3.05 -7.22 13.85
N PHE A 161 3.45 -6.27 13.01
CA PHE A 161 4.49 -5.31 13.36
C PHE A 161 3.96 -3.96 13.83
N PHE A 162 2.72 -3.59 13.51
CA PHE A 162 2.13 -2.29 13.84
C PHE A 162 0.80 -2.43 14.61
N PRO A 163 0.76 -3.14 15.75
CA PRO A 163 -0.49 -3.45 16.44
C PRO A 163 -1.29 -2.22 16.88
N ASP A 164 -0.63 -1.11 17.25
CA ASP A 164 -1.29 0.13 17.67
C ASP A 164 -1.94 0.91 16.51
N ILE A 165 -1.54 0.59 15.27
CA ILE A 165 -2.09 1.14 14.03
C ILE A 165 -3.17 0.19 13.50
N ALA A 166 -2.82 -1.10 13.43
CA ALA A 166 -3.68 -2.17 12.95
C ALA A 166 -4.90 -2.44 13.85
N VAL A 167 -4.96 -1.87 15.06
CA VAL A 167 -6.16 -1.88 15.93
C VAL A 167 -7.41 -1.38 15.20
N GLY A 168 -7.24 -0.54 14.16
CA GLY A 168 -8.35 -0.10 13.31
C GLY A 168 -9.11 -1.27 12.66
N PHE A 169 -8.48 -2.41 12.40
CA PHE A 169 -9.14 -3.62 11.87
C PHE A 169 -10.05 -4.32 12.89
N GLU A 170 -9.90 -4.02 14.19
CA GLU A 170 -10.65 -4.69 15.27
C GLU A 170 -11.94 -3.93 15.64
N ASP A 171 -12.23 -2.78 15.01
CA ASP A 171 -13.51 -2.09 15.19
C ASP A 171 -14.65 -2.95 14.60
N PRO A 172 -15.72 -3.24 15.36
CA PRO A 172 -16.79 -4.14 14.94
C PRO A 172 -17.59 -3.65 13.72
N ARG A 173 -17.42 -2.38 13.32
CA ARG A 173 -18.04 -1.80 12.11
C ARG A 173 -17.23 -2.08 10.85
N VAL A 174 -16.00 -2.60 10.98
CA VAL A 174 -15.09 -2.88 9.86
C VAL A 174 -15.41 -4.21 9.20
N SER A 175 -15.49 -4.19 7.88
CA SER A 175 -15.56 -5.36 7.02
C SER A 175 -14.38 -5.32 6.05
N LEU A 176 -13.39 -6.19 6.30
CA LEU A 176 -12.22 -6.34 5.43
C LEU A 176 -12.55 -7.25 4.25
N HIS A 177 -12.32 -6.74 3.04
CA HIS A 177 -12.41 -7.46 1.79
C HIS A 177 -11.01 -7.55 1.19
N ILE A 178 -10.48 -8.77 1.04
CA ILE A 178 -9.22 -8.99 0.33
C ILE A 178 -9.52 -9.09 -1.17
N GLY A 179 -9.05 -8.12 -1.95
CA GLY A 179 -9.28 -8.09 -3.39
C GLY A 179 -9.14 -6.70 -4.00
N ASP A 180 -9.36 -6.65 -5.32
CA ASP A 180 -9.24 -5.43 -6.10
C ASP A 180 -10.35 -4.41 -5.74
N GLY A 181 -9.95 -3.22 -5.31
CA GLY A 181 -10.85 -2.15 -4.91
C GLY A 181 -11.67 -1.55 -6.07
N VAL A 182 -11.16 -1.57 -7.31
CA VAL A 182 -11.91 -1.16 -8.51
C VAL A 182 -13.01 -2.16 -8.79
N ALA A 183 -12.69 -3.46 -8.79
CA ALA A 183 -13.69 -4.51 -8.99
C ALA A 183 -14.77 -4.48 -7.90
N PHE A 184 -14.37 -4.25 -6.63
CA PHE A 184 -15.31 -4.08 -5.52
C PHE A 184 -16.21 -2.85 -5.71
N PHE A 185 -15.65 -1.74 -6.17
CA PHE A 185 -16.39 -0.51 -6.42
C PHE A 185 -17.41 -0.68 -7.55
N GLU A 186 -17.03 -1.28 -8.67
CA GLU A 186 -17.91 -1.52 -9.82
C GLU A 186 -19.04 -2.50 -9.49
N GLY A 187 -18.74 -3.55 -8.71
CA GLY A 187 -19.75 -4.51 -8.24
C GLY A 187 -20.71 -3.91 -7.20
N SER A 188 -20.33 -2.82 -6.55
CA SER A 188 -21.16 -2.13 -5.58
C SER A 188 -22.20 -1.27 -6.29
N SER A 189 -23.45 -1.73 -6.38
CA SER A 189 -24.60 -0.92 -6.84
C SER A 189 -24.95 0.28 -5.91
N ARG A 190 -24.02 0.75 -5.08
CA ARG A 190 -24.24 1.77 -4.07
C ARG A 190 -23.83 3.13 -4.64
N ARG A 191 -24.82 3.99 -4.90
CA ARG A 191 -24.57 5.41 -5.21
C ARG A 191 -23.88 6.07 -4.01
N ILE A 192 -22.72 6.64 -4.26
CA ILE A 192 -22.04 7.56 -3.36
C ILE A 192 -22.75 8.90 -3.54
N LEU A 193 -23.40 9.38 -2.48
CA LEU A 193 -23.99 10.72 -2.40
C LEU A 193 -22.96 11.70 -1.87
#